data_AF-A0A7V8ZGQ5-F1
#
_entry.id   AF-A0A7V8ZGQ5-F1
#
_cell.length_a   1.000
_cell.length_b   1.000
_cell.length_c   1.000
_cell.angle_alpha   90.00
_cell.angle_beta   90.00
_cell.angle_gamma   90.00
#
_symmetry.space_group_name_H-M   'P 1'
#
loop_
_entity.id
_entity.type
_entity.pdbx_description
1 polymer ?
#
loop_
_entity_poly.entity_id
_entity_poly.type
_entity_poly.pdbx_seq_one_letter_code
_entity_poly.pdbx_strand_id
1 'polypeptide(L)'
;MSTDPAPLTISDAVHRAVRVLDPSGTDQNLGELLGRFEDADEPIGVAAEAAQRIDEGVGALDPQAEDAAIQLAGAVARYLCFRRDEAVAEGNHLITLAVRAEYGGAPPEPMRGWLEEAGVAV
;
A
#
# COMPACT_ATOMS: atom_id res chain seq x y z
N MET A 1 -31.05 -7.65 -4.52
CA MET A 1 -29.98 -6.67 -4.76
C MET A 1 -28.68 -7.42 -4.65
N SER A 2 -27.88 -7.52 -5.71
CA SER A 2 -26.55 -8.12 -5.61
C SER A 2 -25.68 -7.17 -4.78
N THR A 3 -25.34 -7.58 -3.56
CA THR A 3 -24.39 -6.91 -2.67
C THR A 3 -22.98 -7.39 -2.97
N ASP A 4 -22.62 -7.50 -4.24
CA ASP A 4 -21.23 -7.73 -4.58
C ASP A 4 -20.51 -6.40 -4.35
N PRO A 5 -19.49 -6.35 -3.48
CA PRO A 5 -18.70 -5.14 -3.30
C PRO A 5 -18.15 -4.72 -4.67
N ALA A 6 -18.12 -3.40 -4.90
CA ALA A 6 -17.50 -2.87 -6.11
C ALA A 6 -16.07 -3.42 -6.23
N PRO A 7 -15.63 -3.81 -7.44
CA PRO A 7 -14.30 -4.36 -7.63
C PRO A 7 -13.25 -3.30 -7.24
N LEU A 8 -12.27 -3.70 -6.45
CA LEU A 8 -11.22 -2.82 -5.93
C LEU A 8 -10.47 -2.14 -7.08
N THR A 9 -10.31 -0.82 -6.98
CA THR A 9 -9.55 0.03 -7.91
C THR A 9 -8.11 0.25 -7.44
N ILE A 10 -7.25 0.83 -8.28
CA ILE A 10 -5.89 1.20 -7.85
C ILE A 10 -5.97 2.35 -6.84
N SER A 11 -6.84 3.33 -7.09
CA SER A 11 -7.13 4.43 -6.16
C SER A 11 -7.53 3.88 -4.78
N ASP A 12 -8.44 2.90 -4.72
CA ASP A 12 -8.86 2.27 -3.46
C ASP A 12 -7.71 1.56 -2.74
N ALA A 13 -6.86 0.83 -3.49
CA ALA A 13 -5.73 0.11 -2.93
C ALA A 13 -4.68 1.06 -2.34
N VAL A 14 -4.34 2.13 -3.05
CA VAL A 14 -3.39 3.16 -2.59
C VAL A 14 -3.97 3.94 -1.42
N HIS A 15 -5.23 4.36 -1.51
CA HIS A 15 -5.91 5.02 -0.41
C HIS A 15 -5.99 4.14 0.84
N ARG A 16 -6.24 2.84 0.67
CA ARG A 16 -6.20 1.89 1.79
C ARG A 16 -4.81 1.80 2.40
N ALA A 17 -3.76 1.70 1.59
CA ALA A 17 -2.37 1.63 2.04
C ALA A 17 -1.96 2.88 2.83
N VAL A 18 -2.25 4.07 2.29
CA VAL A 18 -1.95 5.35 2.97
C VAL A 18 -2.70 5.45 4.29
N ARG A 19 -4.00 5.11 4.33
CA ARG A 19 -4.79 5.18 5.56
C ARG A 19 -4.32 4.24 6.68
N VAL A 20 -3.67 3.12 6.36
CA VAL A 20 -3.13 2.22 7.40
C VAL A 20 -1.77 2.68 7.90
N LEU A 21 -0.97 3.32 7.06
CA LEU A 21 0.38 3.79 7.41
C LEU A 21 0.38 5.17 8.07
N ASP A 22 -0.51 6.06 7.62
CA ASP A 22 -0.69 7.41 8.18
C ASP A 22 -2.17 7.69 8.44
N PRO A 23 -2.74 7.12 9.52
CA PRO A 23 -4.12 7.36 9.91
C PRO A 23 -4.37 8.83 10.30
N SER A 24 -3.32 9.58 10.64
CA SER A 24 -3.37 11.00 11.00
C SER A 24 -3.37 11.95 9.80
N GLY A 25 -2.94 11.50 8.61
CA GLY A 25 -2.81 12.35 7.43
C GLY A 25 -1.72 13.41 7.56
N THR A 26 -0.66 13.13 8.31
CA THR A 26 0.45 14.07 8.57
C THR A 26 1.65 13.88 7.64
N ASP A 27 1.76 12.72 6.99
CA ASP A 27 2.86 12.40 6.10
C ASP A 27 2.60 13.00 4.71
N GLN A 28 3.44 13.99 4.36
CA GLN A 28 3.32 14.72 3.11
C GLN A 28 3.61 13.85 1.89
N ASN A 29 4.58 12.94 1.99
CA ASN A 29 4.97 12.08 0.89
C ASN A 29 3.85 11.06 0.59
N LEU A 30 3.24 10.49 1.64
CA LEU A 30 2.06 9.63 1.48
C LEU A 30 0.86 10.39 0.91
N GLY A 31 0.70 11.66 1.27
CA GLY A 31 -0.29 12.55 0.64
C GLY A 31 -0.05 12.76 -0.86
N GLU A 32 1.21 12.94 -1.27
CA GLU A 32 1.57 13.05 -2.70
C GLU A 32 1.33 11.74 -3.46
N LEU A 33 1.64 10.58 -2.84
CA LEU A 33 1.32 9.28 -3.39
C LEU A 33 -0.19 9.11 -3.60
N LEU A 34 -0.99 9.55 -2.63
CA LEU A 34 -2.45 9.53 -2.75
C LEU A 34 -2.93 10.39 -3.92
N GLY A 35 -2.47 11.65 -4.00
CA GLY A 35 -2.84 12.57 -5.07
C GLY A 35 -2.45 12.05 -6.46
N ARG A 36 -1.37 11.27 -6.57
CA ARG A 36 -0.98 10.67 -7.86
C ARG A 36 -1.98 9.62 -8.37
N PHE A 37 -2.62 8.89 -7.47
CA PHE A 37 -3.53 7.78 -7.81
C PHE A 37 -5.00 8.11 -7.57
N GLU A 38 -5.33 9.35 -7.20
CA GLU A 38 -6.70 9.75 -6.85
C GLU A 38 -7.69 9.50 -7.98
N ASP A 39 -7.27 9.71 -9.24
CA ASP A 39 -8.10 9.51 -10.44
C ASP A 39 -8.09 8.06 -10.98
N ALA A 40 -7.35 7.14 -10.34
CA ALA A 40 -7.20 5.75 -10.82
C ALA A 40 -8.38 4.85 -10.39
N ASP A 41 -9.60 5.30 -10.72
CA ASP A 41 -10.88 4.70 -10.33
C ASP A 41 -11.29 3.52 -11.22
N GLU A 42 -10.45 3.09 -12.16
CA GLU A 42 -10.73 1.89 -12.93
C GLU A 42 -10.52 0.62 -12.08
N PRO A 43 -11.44 -0.36 -12.16
CA PRO A 43 -11.28 -1.63 -11.48
C PRO A 43 -9.96 -2.34 -11.86
N ILE A 44 -9.29 -2.93 -10.86
CA ILE A 44 -8.06 -3.68 -11.08
C ILE A 44 -8.36 -4.91 -11.95
N GLY A 45 -7.97 -4.86 -13.22
CA GLY A 45 -7.99 -5.98 -14.15
C GLY A 45 -6.88 -6.99 -13.86
N VAL A 46 -5.77 -6.92 -14.61
CA VAL A 46 -4.61 -7.81 -14.40
C VAL A 46 -3.80 -7.30 -13.21
N ALA A 47 -3.71 -8.11 -12.15
CA ALA A 47 -3.03 -7.74 -10.91
C ALA A 47 -1.58 -7.30 -11.11
N ALA A 48 -0.84 -7.98 -12.01
CA ALA A 48 0.55 -7.64 -12.31
C ALA A 48 0.71 -6.28 -13.00
N GLU A 49 -0.22 -5.89 -13.87
CA GLU A 49 -0.19 -4.58 -14.55
C GLU A 49 -0.51 -3.45 -13.55
N ALA A 50 -1.48 -3.68 -12.67
CA ALA A 50 -1.81 -2.73 -11.60
C ALA A 50 -0.67 -2.57 -10.61
N ALA A 51 -0.05 -3.68 -10.19
CA ALA A 51 1.15 -3.70 -9.36
C ALA A 51 2.29 -2.90 -10.00
N GLN A 52 2.58 -3.15 -11.29
CA GLN A 52 3.61 -2.40 -12.01
C GLN A 52 3.31 -0.90 -12.05
N ARG A 53 2.05 -0.51 -12.28
CA ARG A 53 1.66 0.91 -12.29
C ARG A 53 1.85 1.57 -10.93
N ILE A 54 1.59 0.85 -9.83
CA ILE A 54 1.88 1.32 -8.48
C ILE A 54 3.38 1.51 -8.30
N ASP A 55 4.19 0.53 -8.72
CA ASP A 55 5.66 0.58 -8.60
C ASP A 55 6.26 1.77 -9.35
N GLU A 56 5.75 2.05 -10.55
CA GLU A 56 6.13 3.24 -11.33
C GLU A 56 5.77 4.54 -10.62
N GLY A 57 4.65 4.57 -9.87
CA GLY A 57 4.25 5.73 -9.09
C GLY A 57 5.10 5.94 -7.83
N VAL A 58 5.37 4.85 -7.11
CA VAL A 58 6.27 4.82 -5.94
C VAL A 58 7.67 5.25 -6.36
N GLY A 59 8.22 4.66 -7.41
CA GLY A 59 9.56 4.98 -7.91
C GLY A 59 9.70 6.39 -8.48
N ALA A 60 8.59 7.04 -8.86
CA ALA A 60 8.62 8.45 -9.26
C ALA A 60 8.73 9.40 -8.04
N LEU A 61 8.20 9.01 -6.88
CA LEU A 61 8.25 9.79 -5.64
C LEU A 61 9.50 9.49 -4.81
N ASP A 62 9.88 8.22 -4.72
CA ASP A 62 11.06 7.75 -4.02
C ASP A 62 11.97 6.91 -4.96
N PRO A 63 12.73 7.56 -5.86
CA PRO A 63 13.57 6.85 -6.82
C PRO A 63 14.76 6.11 -6.19
N GLN A 64 15.15 6.47 -4.96
CA GLN A 64 16.28 5.88 -4.25
C GLN A 64 15.86 4.82 -3.23
N ALA A 65 14.56 4.57 -3.08
CA ALA A 65 14.00 3.65 -2.08
C ALA A 65 14.47 3.97 -0.64
N GLU A 66 14.56 5.26 -0.31
CA GLU A 66 15.04 5.75 0.99
C GLU A 66 13.89 6.03 1.97
N ASP A 67 12.67 6.23 1.46
CA ASP A 67 11.51 6.54 2.27
C ASP A 67 10.75 5.24 2.65
N ALA A 68 10.94 4.81 3.89
CA ALA A 68 10.29 3.61 4.42
C ALA A 68 8.76 3.66 4.32
N ALA A 69 8.13 4.82 4.54
CA ALA A 69 6.67 4.95 4.50
C ALA A 69 6.16 4.76 3.06
N ILE A 70 6.82 5.38 2.09
CA ILE A 70 6.48 5.25 0.67
C ILE A 70 6.67 3.81 0.17
N GLN A 71 7.78 3.18 0.52
CA GLN A 71 8.04 1.79 0.15
C GLN A 71 7.01 0.83 0.76
N LEU A 72 6.66 1.01 2.05
CA LEU A 72 5.62 0.22 2.71
C LEU A 72 4.24 0.46 2.10
N ALA A 73 3.90 1.70 1.73
CA ALA A 73 2.63 2.01 1.07
C ALA A 73 2.54 1.34 -0.29
N GLY A 74 3.61 1.38 -1.07
CA GLY A 74 3.75 0.64 -2.32
C GLY A 74 3.54 -0.86 -2.13
N ALA A 75 4.22 -1.46 -1.14
CA ALA A 75 4.09 -2.88 -0.84
C ALA A 75 2.66 -3.29 -0.45
N VAL A 76 1.98 -2.50 0.40
CA VAL A 76 0.58 -2.76 0.79
C VAL A 76 -0.36 -2.61 -0.40
N ALA A 77 -0.23 -1.54 -1.19
CA ALA A 77 -1.08 -1.32 -2.36
C ALA A 77 -0.88 -2.44 -3.41
N ARG A 78 0.38 -2.82 -3.66
CA ARG A 78 0.72 -3.95 -4.55
C ARG A 78 0.12 -5.26 -4.05
N TYR A 79 0.23 -5.53 -2.74
CA TYR A 79 -0.34 -6.71 -2.12
C TYR A 79 -1.84 -6.82 -2.39
N LEU A 80 -2.58 -5.71 -2.23
CA LEU A 80 -4.01 -5.63 -2.49
C LEU A 80 -4.39 -5.87 -3.95
N CYS A 81 -3.49 -5.63 -4.92
CA CYS A 81 -3.75 -6.04 -6.31
C CYS A 81 -3.91 -7.56 -6.46
N PHE A 82 -3.17 -8.34 -5.67
CA PHE A 82 -3.23 -9.81 -5.68
C PHE A 82 -4.20 -10.40 -4.65
N ARG A 83 -4.53 -9.65 -3.58
CA ARG A 83 -5.37 -10.05 -2.45
C ARG A 83 -6.43 -8.99 -2.16
N ARG A 84 -7.30 -8.75 -3.15
CA ARG A 84 -8.32 -7.68 -3.11
C ARG A 84 -9.32 -7.84 -1.96
N ASP A 85 -9.59 -9.08 -1.58
CA ASP A 85 -10.47 -9.46 -0.47
C ASP A 85 -9.92 -9.01 0.90
N GLU A 86 -8.61 -8.82 1.01
CA GLU A 86 -7.97 -8.40 2.25
C GLU A 86 -7.97 -6.88 2.47
N ALA A 87 -8.54 -6.10 1.54
CA ALA A 87 -8.68 -4.64 1.70
C ALA A 87 -9.47 -4.24 2.97
N VAL A 88 -10.34 -5.13 3.45
CA VAL A 88 -11.15 -4.95 4.68
C VAL A 88 -10.45 -5.47 5.95
N ALA A 89 -9.24 -6.04 5.84
CA ALA A 89 -8.47 -6.48 6.99
C ALA A 89 -8.11 -5.32 7.92
N GLU A 90 -7.86 -5.63 9.20
CA GLU A 90 -7.36 -4.66 10.18
C GLU A 90 -6.00 -4.08 9.72
N GLY A 91 -5.75 -2.81 10.04
CA GLY A 91 -4.62 -2.06 9.46
C GLY A 91 -3.26 -2.68 9.75
N ASN A 92 -2.96 -2.98 11.02
CA ASN A 92 -1.69 -3.58 11.39
C ASN A 92 -1.56 -4.98 10.79
N HIS A 93 -2.65 -5.77 10.81
CA HIS A 93 -2.65 -7.08 10.18
C HIS A 93 -2.35 -7.01 8.69
N LEU A 94 -2.94 -6.05 7.97
CA LEU A 94 -2.71 -5.85 6.54
C LEU A 94 -1.25 -5.49 6.24
N ILE A 95 -0.65 -4.61 7.04
CA ILE A 95 0.77 -4.25 6.92
C ILE A 95 1.65 -5.50 7.11
N THR A 96 1.39 -6.29 8.16
CA THR A 96 2.13 -7.53 8.40
C THR A 96 2.03 -8.51 7.23
N LEU A 97 0.84 -8.67 6.64
CA LEU A 97 0.64 -9.57 5.50
C LEU A 97 1.38 -9.09 4.25
N ALA A 98 1.34 -7.79 3.96
CA ALA A 98 2.08 -7.20 2.86
C ALA A 98 3.60 -7.34 3.04
N VAL A 99 4.12 -7.01 4.22
CA VAL A 99 5.56 -7.17 4.54
C VAL A 99 6.00 -8.62 4.43
N ARG A 100 5.16 -9.55 4.89
CA ARG A 100 5.45 -10.98 4.78
C ARG A 100 5.46 -11.46 3.32
N ALA A 101 4.53 -10.98 2.51
CA ALA A 101 4.45 -11.35 1.09
C ALA A 101 5.65 -10.80 0.30
N GLU A 102 6.04 -9.56 0.57
CA GLU A 102 7.09 -8.85 -0.17
C GLU A 102 8.50 -9.24 0.30
N TYR A 103 8.74 -9.23 1.61
CA TYR A 103 10.08 -9.37 2.19
C TYR A 103 10.29 -10.70 2.91
N GLY A 104 9.35 -11.64 2.79
CA GLY A 104 9.40 -12.90 3.52
C GLY A 104 9.36 -12.74 5.05
N GLY A 105 8.91 -11.59 5.56
CA GLY A 105 8.92 -11.24 6.99
C GLY A 105 10.23 -10.64 7.48
N ALA A 106 11.16 -10.30 6.58
CA ALA A 106 12.44 -9.69 6.93
C ALA A 106 12.64 -8.37 6.16
N PRO A 107 11.86 -7.31 6.46
CA PRO A 107 12.01 -6.03 5.78
C PRO A 107 13.39 -5.39 6.10
N PRO A 108 13.89 -4.50 5.23
CA PRO A 108 15.11 -3.72 5.47
C PRO A 108 15.06 -2.92 6.78
N GLU A 109 16.24 -2.60 7.33
CA GLU A 109 16.37 -1.93 8.63
C GLU A 109 15.59 -0.61 8.77
N PRO A 110 15.58 0.29 7.76
CA PRO A 110 14.79 1.51 7.83
C PRO A 110 13.28 1.25 7.99
N MET A 111 12.77 0.19 7.35
CA MET A 111 11.36 -0.20 7.45
C MET A 111 11.05 -0.87 8.79
N ARG A 112 12.00 -1.63 9.35
CA ARG A 112 11.84 -2.19 10.71
C ARG A 112 11.68 -1.09 11.75
N GLY A 113 12.57 -0.09 11.73
CA GLY A 113 12.48 1.05 12.65
C GLY A 113 11.13 1.77 12.53
N TRP A 114 10.67 2.00 11.29
CA TRP A 114 9.36 2.59 11.03
C TRP A 114 8.21 1.74 11.59
N LEU A 115 8.22 0.42 11.34
CA LEU A 115 7.17 -0.51 11.80
C LEU A 115 7.11 -0.59 13.33
N GLU A 116 8.26 -0.56 14.00
CA GLU A 116 8.34 -0.52 15.46
C GLU A 116 7.75 0.77 16.04
N GLU A 117 8.07 1.93 15.46
CA GLU A 117 7.48 3.22 15.84
C GLU A 117 5.96 3.25 15.61
N ALA A 118 5.49 2.63 14.53
CA ALA A 118 4.07 2.47 14.22
C ALA A 118 3.36 1.40 15.09
N GLY A 119 4.09 0.65 15.91
CA GLY A 119 3.53 -0.41 16.76
C GLY A 119 3.08 -1.66 16.00
N VAL A 120 3.63 -1.89 14.80
CA VAL A 120 3.33 -3.05 13.95
C VAL A 120 4.38 -4.15 14.20
N ALA A 121 3.94 -5.32 14.66
CA ALA A 121 4.80 -6.48 14.80
C ALA A 121 4.88 -7.26 13.48
N VAL A 122 6.10 -7.44 12.97
CA VAL A 122 6.40 -8.22 11.75
C VAL A 122 7.35 -9.38 12.03
#